data_AF-A0A2S7WZ57-F1
#
_entry.id   AF-A0A2S7WZ57-F1
#
_cell.length_a   1.000
_cell.length_b   1.000
_cell.length_c   1.000
_cell.angle_alpha   90.00
_cell.angle_beta   90.00
_cell.angle_gamma   90.00
#
_symmetry.space_group_name_H-M   'P 1'
#
loop_
_entity.id
_entity.type
_entity.pdbx_description
1 polymer ?
#
loop_
_entity_poly.entity_id
_entity_poly.type
_entity_poly.pdbx_seq_one_letter_code
_entity_poly.pdbx_strand_id
1 'polypeptide(L)'
;MDNTHLLIQSTDLKEVKNLLNQILNRPKEDLSQKLYTVKEASSLFKVTELTVRNKIKAGEIKAFKIGDSVRIKHEEIFNSLQEVKSIKYKRKA
;
A
#
# COMPACT_ATOMS: atom_id res chain seq x y z
N MET A 1 36.31 10.12 39.24
CA MET A 1 35.63 8.86 38.94
C MET A 1 34.13 9.10 38.99
N ASP A 2 33.28 9.00 37.97
CA ASP A 2 33.40 8.92 36.52
C ASP A 2 32.03 9.37 35.98
N ASN A 3 31.90 10.64 35.57
CA ASN A 3 30.66 11.18 34.99
C ASN A 3 30.44 10.74 33.53
N THR A 4 31.34 9.91 33.00
CA THR A 4 31.34 9.42 31.63
C THR A 4 30.16 8.49 31.36
N HIS A 5 29.78 7.65 32.33
CA HIS A 5 28.67 6.70 32.18
C HIS A 5 27.30 7.40 31.98
N LEU A 6 27.05 8.47 32.72
CA LEU A 6 25.82 9.27 32.60
C LEU A 6 25.76 10.03 31.26
N LEU A 7 26.92 10.50 30.78
CA LEU A 7 27.05 11.15 29.48
C LEU A 7 26.77 10.17 28.33
N ILE A 8 27.31 8.94 28.40
CA ILE A 8 27.10 7.89 27.39
C ILE A 8 25.64 7.44 27.32
N GLN A 9 24.97 7.24 28.47
CA GLN A 9 23.52 6.96 28.47
C GLN A 9 22.69 8.10 27.86
N SER A 10 23.11 9.34 28.08
CA SER A 10 22.41 10.51 27.53
C SER A 10 22.60 10.66 26.01
N THR A 11 23.76 10.24 25.47
CA THR A 11 24.02 10.26 24.02
C THR A 11 23.22 9.20 23.29
N ASP A 12 23.15 7.99 23.85
CA ASP A 12 22.39 6.88 23.26
C ASP A 12 20.89 7.21 23.19
N LEU A 13 20.34 7.80 24.27
CA LEU A 13 18.95 8.25 24.29
C LEU A 13 18.66 9.36 23.26
N LYS A 14 19.63 10.21 22.97
CA LYS A 14 19.51 11.28 21.97
C LYS A 14 19.52 10.70 20.56
N GLU A 15 20.37 9.71 20.31
CA GLU A 15 20.42 8.98 19.03
C GLU A 15 19.12 8.22 18.77
N VAL A 16 18.59 7.50 19.76
CA VAL A 16 17.31 6.79 19.65
C VAL A 16 16.16 7.76 19.35
N LYS A 17 16.10 8.92 20.01
CA LYS A 17 15.08 9.95 19.72
C LYS A 17 15.19 10.50 18.29
N ASN A 18 16.41 10.72 17.80
CA ASN A 18 16.63 11.17 16.43
C ASN A 18 16.18 10.11 15.41
N LEU A 19 16.51 8.85 15.64
CA LEU A 19 16.08 7.73 14.80
C LEU A 19 14.55 7.60 14.78
N LEU A 20 13.92 7.71 15.96
CA LEU A 20 12.47 7.67 16.09
C LEU A 20 11.78 8.82 15.33
N ASN A 21 12.32 10.04 15.44
CA ASN A 21 11.81 11.20 14.70
C ASN A 21 11.94 11.03 13.19
N GLN A 22 13.03 10.41 12.70
CA GLN A 22 13.20 10.11 11.28
C GLN A 22 12.19 9.08 10.77
N ILE A 23 11.81 8.11 11.60
CA ILE A 23 10.79 7.11 11.25
C ILE A 23 9.40 7.75 11.23
N LEU A 24 9.06 8.54 12.26
CA LEU A 24 7.77 9.22 12.38
C LEU A 24 7.54 10.25 11.26
N ASN A 25 8.58 11.00 10.91
CA ASN A 25 8.52 12.06 9.90
C ASN A 25 8.93 11.57 8.51
N ARG A 26 9.10 10.26 8.30
CA ARG A 26 9.35 9.74 6.97
C ARG A 26 8.15 10.13 6.10
N PRO A 27 8.35 10.86 4.97
CA PRO A 27 7.27 11.17 4.08
C PRO A 27 6.62 9.84 3.67
N LYS A 28 5.31 9.71 3.90
CA LYS A 28 4.56 8.57 3.40
C LYS A 28 4.76 8.58 1.89
N GLU A 29 5.18 7.46 1.32
CA GLU A 29 5.33 7.37 -0.14
C GLU A 29 4.00 7.77 -0.78
N ASP A 30 4.03 8.80 -1.62
CA ASP A 30 2.84 9.25 -2.36
C ASP A 30 2.53 8.22 -3.45
N LEU A 31 1.80 7.18 -3.06
CA LEU A 31 1.38 6.10 -3.94
C LEU A 31 0.20 6.49 -4.86
N SER A 32 -0.31 7.72 -4.75
CA SER A 32 -1.45 8.21 -5.53
C SER A 32 -1.19 8.13 -7.05
N GLN A 33 0.04 8.40 -7.49
CA GLN A 33 0.40 8.33 -8.92
C GLN A 33 0.85 6.94 -9.38
N LYS A 34 0.90 5.95 -8.49
CA LYS A 34 1.40 4.62 -8.84
C LYS A 34 0.40 3.89 -9.74
N LEU A 35 0.93 3.40 -10.86
CA LEU A 35 0.19 2.61 -11.84
C LEU A 35 0.67 1.17 -11.81
N TYR A 36 -0.28 0.25 -11.80
CA TYR A 36 -0.03 -1.18 -11.78
C TYR A 36 -0.40 -1.80 -13.12
N THR A 37 0.39 -2.77 -13.52
CA THR A 37 0.04 -3.70 -14.59
C THR A 37 -0.97 -4.75 -14.08
N VAL A 38 -1.61 -5.46 -15.02
CA VAL A 38 -2.50 -6.58 -14.69
C VAL A 38 -1.77 -7.65 -13.87
N LYS A 39 -0.50 -7.92 -14.18
CA LYS A 39 0.33 -8.90 -13.48
C LYS A 39 0.57 -8.47 -12.02
N GLU A 40 1.00 -7.24 -11.78
CA GLU A 40 1.21 -6.73 -10.42
C GLU A 40 -0.09 -6.69 -9.60
N ALA A 41 -1.19 -6.27 -10.23
CA ALA A 41 -2.51 -6.30 -9.59
C ALA A 41 -2.92 -7.73 -9.22
N SER A 42 -2.63 -8.71 -10.07
CA SER A 42 -2.90 -10.13 -9.77
C SER A 42 -2.13 -10.63 -8.56
N SER A 43 -0.86 -10.24 -8.42
CA SER A 43 -0.03 -10.55 -7.25
C SER A 43 -0.57 -9.90 -5.97
N LEU A 44 -1.03 -8.65 -6.05
CA LEU A 44 -1.63 -7.93 -4.91
C LEU A 44 -2.94 -8.58 -4.45
N PHE A 45 -3.81 -8.94 -5.40
CA PHE A 45 -5.08 -9.60 -5.11
C PHE A 45 -4.93 -11.09 -4.78
N LYS A 46 -3.77 -11.69 -5.05
CA LYS A 46 -3.51 -13.14 -4.96
C LYS A 46 -4.48 -13.97 -5.80
N VAL A 47 -4.75 -13.50 -7.03
CA VAL A 47 -5.60 -14.17 -8.02
C VAL A 47 -4.85 -14.33 -9.32
N THR A 48 -5.44 -15.05 -10.28
CA THR A 48 -4.86 -15.16 -11.63
C THR A 48 -5.07 -13.87 -12.42
N GLU A 49 -4.18 -13.61 -13.38
CA GLU A 49 -4.31 -12.46 -14.29
C GLU A 49 -5.64 -12.47 -15.07
N LEU A 50 -6.16 -13.66 -15.39
CA LEU A 50 -7.44 -13.83 -16.05
C LEU A 50 -8.59 -13.27 -15.21
N THR A 51 -8.60 -13.55 -13.90
CA THR A 51 -9.60 -13.00 -12.98
C THR A 51 -9.56 -11.47 -12.96
N VAL A 52 -8.37 -10.87 -12.93
CA VAL A 52 -8.21 -9.41 -12.98
C VAL A 52 -8.75 -8.86 -14.30
N ARG A 53 -8.42 -9.47 -15.44
CA ARG A 53 -8.96 -9.05 -16.75
C ARG A 53 -10.48 -9.16 -16.81
N ASN A 54 -11.06 -10.22 -16.25
CA ASN A 54 -12.51 -10.39 -16.20
C ASN A 54 -13.17 -9.32 -15.35
N LYS A 55 -12.59 -8.98 -14.20
CA LYS A 55 -13.08 -7.87 -13.34
C LYS A 55 -12.98 -6.50 -14.03
N ILE A 56 -11.91 -6.27 -14.79
CA ILE A 56 -11.78 -5.06 -15.62
C ILE A 56 -12.86 -5.03 -16.70
N LYS A 57 -13.09 -6.15 -17.41
CA LYS A 57 -14.15 -6.27 -18.43
C LYS A 57 -15.55 -6.09 -17.84
N ALA A 58 -15.77 -6.56 -16.62
CA ALA A 58 -17.03 -6.41 -15.89
C ALA A 58 -17.25 -4.97 -15.39
N GLY A 59 -16.24 -4.10 -15.45
CA GLY A 59 -16.32 -2.72 -14.95
C GLY A 59 -16.16 -2.58 -13.44
N GLU A 60 -15.87 -3.67 -12.71
CA GLU A 60 -15.62 -3.67 -11.26
C GLU A 60 -14.29 -2.98 -10.91
N ILE A 61 -13.31 -3.07 -11.80
CA ILE A 61 -12.00 -2.41 -11.64
C ILE A 61 -11.81 -1.46 -12.81
N LYS A 62 -11.71 -0.16 -12.51
CA LYS A 62 -11.40 0.84 -13.53
C LYS A 62 -9.94 0.72 -13.92
N ALA A 63 -9.72 0.46 -15.20
CA ALA A 63 -8.40 0.42 -15.81
C ALA A 63 -8.42 1.26 -17.08
N PHE A 64 -7.25 1.75 -17.49
CA PHE A 64 -7.08 2.50 -18.71
C PHE A 64 -5.94 1.92 -19.54
N LYS A 65 -6.00 2.14 -20.86
CA LYS A 65 -4.95 1.70 -21.77
C LYS A 65 -3.92 2.82 -21.93
N ILE A 66 -2.65 2.44 -21.87
CA ILE A 66 -1.51 3.26 -22.29
C ILE A 66 -0.82 2.47 -23.40
N GLY A 67 -1.08 2.86 -24.66
CA GLY A 67 -0.75 2.04 -25.82
C GLY A 67 -1.45 0.68 -25.75
N ASP A 68 -0.68 -0.41 -25.91
CA ASP A 68 -1.20 -1.79 -25.84
C ASP A 68 -1.34 -2.34 -24.41
N SER A 69 -0.75 -1.64 -23.43
CA SER A 69 -0.74 -2.09 -22.04
C SER A 69 -1.91 -1.53 -21.24
N VAL A 70 -2.52 -2.38 -20.41
CA VAL A 70 -3.56 -1.98 -19.46
C VAL A 70 -2.92 -1.58 -18.13
N ARG A 71 -3.29 -0.42 -17.60
CA ARG A 71 -2.83 0.12 -16.32
C ARG A 71 -3.99 0.39 -15.37
N ILE A 72 -3.74 0.17 -14.08
CA ILE A 72 -4.71 0.29 -12.99
C ILE A 72 -4.12 1.26 -11.97
N LYS A 73 -4.91 2.24 -11.52
CA LYS A 73 -4.49 3.18 -10.47
C LYS A 73 -4.45 2.48 -9.12
N HIS A 74 -3.55 2.93 -8.23
CA HIS A 74 -3.44 2.40 -6.87
C HIS A 74 -4.78 2.44 -6.11
N GLU A 75 -5.49 3.57 -6.16
CA GLU A 75 -6.77 3.78 -5.47
C GLU A 75 -7.79 2.69 -5.78
N GLU A 76 -7.89 2.26 -7.05
CA GLU A 76 -8.89 1.28 -7.46
C GLU A 76 -8.58 -0.15 -7.02
N ILE A 77 -7.30 -0.48 -6.80
CA ILE A 77 -6.94 -1.76 -6.22
C ILE A 77 -7.44 -1.85 -4.78
N PHE A 78 -7.28 -0.77 -4.00
CA PHE A 78 -7.66 -0.73 -2.60
C PHE A 78 -9.17 -0.56 -2.39
N ASN A 79 -9.83 0.25 -3.21
CA ASN A 79 -11.29 0.42 -3.17
C ASN A 79 -12.02 -0.91 -3.44
N SER A 80 -11.60 -1.63 -4.49
CA SER A 80 -12.19 -2.93 -4.84
C SER A 80 -12.05 -3.95 -3.71
N LEU A 81 -10.92 -3.95 -2.99
CA LEU A 81 -10.70 -4.87 -1.87
C LEU A 81 -11.62 -4.59 -0.66
N GLN A 82 -11.96 -3.32 -0.44
CA GLN A 82 -12.88 -2.93 0.64
C GLN A 82 -14.34 -3.26 0.30
N GLU A 83 -14.76 -3.04 -0.94
CA GLU A 83 -16.13 -3.27 -1.38
C GLU A 83 -16.57 -4.74 -1.24
N VAL A 84 -15.70 -5.70 -1.58
CA VAL A 84 -15.98 -7.14 -1.51
C VAL A 84 -16.37 -7.60 -0.11
N LYS A 85 -15.80 -6.99 0.94
CA LYS A 85 -16.19 -7.31 2.33
C LYS A 85 -17.64 -6.89 2.60
N SER A 86 -18.07 -5.73 2.14
CA SER A 86 -19.42 -5.20 2.41
C SER A 86 -20.55 -6.08 1.84
N ILE A 87 -20.35 -6.70 0.67
CA ILE A 87 -21.37 -7.54 0.01
C ILE A 87 -21.53 -8.90 0.71
N LYS A 88 -20.44 -9.50 1.20
CA LYS A 88 -20.50 -10.79 1.92
C LYS A 88 -21.33 -10.69 3.20
N TYR A 89 -21.22 -9.59 3.94
CA TYR A 89 -21.92 -9.40 5.21
C TYR A 89 -23.37 -8.89 5.05
N LYS A 90 -23.77 -8.38 3.87
CA LYS A 90 -25.16 -8.00 3.59
C LYS A 90 -26.11 -9.17 3.31
N ARG A 91 -25.60 -10.39 3.07
CA ARG A 91 -26.43 -11.58 2.74
C ARG A 91 -27.16 -12.21 3.93
N LYS A 92 -27.05 -11.65 5.14
CA LYS A 92 -27.67 -12.16 6.38
C LYS A 92 -28.80 -11.26 6.93
N ALA A 93 -29.37 -10.38 6.11
CA ALA A 93 -30.59 -9.64 6.44
C ALA A 93 -31.79 -10.33 5.78
#